data_AF-A0A956WL70-F1
#
_entry.id   AF-A0A956WL70-F1
#
_cell.length_a   1.000
_cell.length_b   1.000
_cell.length_c   1.000
_cell.angle_alpha   90.00
_cell.angle_beta   90.00
_cell.angle_gamma   90.00
#
_symmetry.space_group_name_H-M   'P 1'
#
loop_
_entity.id
_entity.type
_entity.pdbx_description
1 polymer ?
#
loop_
_entity_poly.entity_id
_entity_poly.type
_entity_poly.pdbx_seq_one_letter_code
_entity_poly.pdbx_strand_id
1 'polypeptide(L)'
;MSARGDARRRGRRDEGRLSPEAFLGSLQLADSFFPSGGYTLSHGLESYAEAGLLDAGSLPAIAAGLIRASVGPSDAVALALVCRAAATGNLDVIAEIDRRLTAVKLAR
;
A
#
# COMPACT_ATOMS: atom_id res chain seq x y z
N MET A 1 -44.71 19.05 -2.20
CA MET A 1 -43.38 19.36 -2.79
C MET A 1 -42.32 18.99 -1.74
N SER A 2 -41.21 18.36 -2.12
CA SER A 2 -40.05 17.96 -1.28
C SER A 2 -40.05 16.54 -0.67
N ALA A 3 -39.96 15.51 -1.54
CA ALA A 3 -39.41 14.19 -1.18
C ALA A 3 -38.20 13.80 -2.07
N ARG A 4 -37.75 14.69 -2.98
CA ARG A 4 -36.68 14.43 -3.96
C ARG A 4 -35.27 14.83 -3.48
N GLY A 5 -35.13 15.38 -2.28
CA GLY A 5 -33.85 15.89 -1.75
C GLY A 5 -32.99 14.87 -0.99
N ASP A 6 -33.58 13.80 -0.45
CA ASP A 6 -32.90 12.90 0.50
C ASP A 6 -32.13 11.75 -0.20
N ALA A 7 -32.70 11.19 -1.27
CA ALA A 7 -32.06 10.12 -2.05
C ALA A 7 -30.73 10.55 -2.72
N ARG A 8 -30.60 11.83 -3.12
CA ARG A 8 -29.35 12.37 -3.70
C ARG A 8 -28.25 12.58 -2.66
N ARG A 9 -28.57 12.74 -1.37
CA ARG A 9 -27.56 12.85 -0.29
C ARG A 9 -27.07 11.48 0.21
N ARG A 10 -27.88 10.41 0.08
CA ARG A 10 -27.44 9.04 0.37
C ARG A 10 -26.48 8.49 -0.69
N GLY A 11 -26.77 8.69 -1.99
CA GLY A 11 -25.94 8.15 -3.07
C GLY A 11 -24.48 8.61 -3.05
N ARG A 12 -24.21 9.85 -2.61
CA ARG A 12 -22.86 10.43 -2.55
C ARG A 12 -22.03 10.02 -1.33
N ARG A 13 -22.62 9.35 -0.32
CA ARG A 13 -21.89 8.86 0.87
C ARG A 13 -21.34 7.44 0.71
N ASP A 14 -21.87 6.67 -0.25
CA ASP A 14 -21.43 5.29 -0.51
C ASP A 14 -20.36 5.19 -1.61
N GLU A 15 -20.11 6.27 -2.38
CA GLU A 15 -19.11 6.33 -3.46
C GLU A 15 -17.64 6.13 -3.02
N GLY A 16 -17.40 5.88 -1.73
CA GLY A 16 -16.07 5.56 -1.20
C GLY A 16 -16.05 4.58 -0.04
N ARG A 17 -17.18 3.94 0.31
CA ARG A 17 -17.21 2.92 1.37
C ARG A 17 -16.97 1.54 0.77
N LEU A 18 -15.94 0.86 1.26
CA LEU A 18 -15.76 -0.56 1.02
C LEU A 18 -17.00 -1.33 1.50
N SER A 19 -17.36 -2.41 0.81
CA SER A 19 -18.33 -3.37 1.37
C SER A 19 -17.80 -3.92 2.69
N PRO A 20 -18.65 -4.37 3.62
CA PRO A 20 -18.20 -4.98 4.87
C PRO A 20 -17.18 -6.10 4.66
N GLU A 21 -17.35 -6.92 3.62
CA GLU A 21 -16.46 -8.01 3.24
C GLU A 21 -15.11 -7.48 2.75
N ALA A 22 -15.11 -6.47 1.86
CA ALA A 22 -13.89 -5.85 1.37
C ALA A 22 -13.13 -5.12 2.50
N PHE A 23 -13.84 -4.52 3.45
CA PHE A 23 -13.24 -3.88 4.62
C PHE A 23 -12.58 -4.92 5.54
N LEU A 24 -13.29 -5.98 5.92
CA LEU A 24 -12.73 -7.06 6.73
C LEU A 24 -11.55 -7.74 6.03
N GLY A 25 -11.64 -7.98 4.72
CA GLY A 25 -10.53 -8.51 3.93
C GLY A 25 -9.31 -7.59 3.94
N SER A 26 -9.51 -6.27 3.88
CA SER A 26 -8.41 -5.30 3.98
C SER A 26 -7.74 -5.34 5.36
N LEU A 27 -8.50 -5.50 6.44
CA LEU A 27 -7.96 -5.67 7.78
C LEU A 27 -7.17 -6.99 7.92
N GLN A 28 -7.69 -8.07 7.35
CA GLN A 28 -7.00 -9.37 7.35
C GLN A 28 -5.67 -9.32 6.58
N LEU A 29 -5.63 -8.63 5.44
CA LEU A 29 -4.41 -8.46 4.66
C LEU A 29 -3.37 -7.56 5.35
N ALA A 30 -3.82 -6.62 6.19
CA ALA A 30 -2.96 -5.71 6.95
C ALA A 30 -2.53 -6.27 8.32
N ASP A 31 -3.03 -7.43 8.71
CA ASP A 31 -2.68 -8.09 9.97
C ASP A 31 -1.21 -8.56 9.95
N SER A 32 -0.47 -8.31 11.02
CA SER A 32 0.92 -8.78 11.17
C SER A 32 1.04 -10.31 11.23
N PHE A 33 -0.04 -11.02 11.57
CA PHE A 33 -0.12 -12.49 11.51
C PHE A 33 -0.50 -13.03 10.14
N PHE A 34 -0.79 -12.17 9.14
CA PHE A 34 -1.06 -12.64 7.78
C PHE A 34 0.18 -13.38 7.23
N PRO A 35 0.04 -14.61 6.69
CA PRO A 35 1.17 -15.48 6.35
C PRO A 35 1.85 -15.10 5.02
N SER A 36 2.19 -13.82 4.85
CA SER A 36 2.92 -13.29 3.70
C SER A 36 4.44 -13.45 3.83
N GLY A 37 4.94 -13.75 5.04
CA GLY A 37 6.37 -13.74 5.34
C GLY A 37 6.95 -12.33 5.53
N GLY A 38 6.14 -11.27 5.53
CA GLY A 38 6.61 -9.88 5.63
C GLY A 38 7.41 -9.58 6.91
N TYR A 39 7.17 -10.33 8.00
CA TYR A 39 7.94 -10.21 9.25
C TYR A 39 9.42 -10.59 9.12
N THR A 40 9.82 -11.24 8.01
CA THR A 40 11.22 -11.60 7.74
C THR A 40 12.00 -10.47 7.08
N LEU A 41 11.34 -9.35 6.74
CA LEU A 41 11.94 -8.22 6.06
C LEU A 41 12.17 -7.07 7.05
N SER A 42 13.37 -6.49 6.99
CA SER A 42 13.82 -5.44 7.90
C SER A 42 14.07 -4.09 7.24
N HIS A 43 14.06 -4.08 5.90
CA HIS A 43 14.32 -2.89 5.08
C HIS A 43 15.65 -2.19 5.41
N GLY A 44 16.68 -2.97 5.75
CA GLY A 44 18.04 -2.48 5.99
C GLY A 44 18.28 -1.93 7.40
N LEU A 45 17.32 -2.08 8.32
CA LEU A 45 17.47 -1.65 9.71
C LEU A 45 18.65 -2.34 10.43
N GLU A 46 18.97 -3.60 10.11
CA GLU A 46 20.15 -4.28 10.67
C GLU A 46 21.43 -3.54 10.31
N SER A 47 21.56 -3.07 9.06
CA SER A 47 22.75 -2.32 8.64
C SER A 47 22.88 -0.98 9.37
N TYR A 48 21.77 -0.30 9.66
CA TYR A 48 21.81 0.90 10.52
C TYR A 48 22.24 0.55 11.96
N ALA A 49 21.78 -0.58 12.49
CA ALA A 49 22.19 -1.05 13.81
C ALA A 49 23.67 -1.41 13.87
N GLU A 50 24.17 -2.18 12.91
CA GLU A 50 25.58 -2.56 12.79
C GLU A 50 26.50 -1.34 12.63
N ALA A 51 26.04 -0.30 11.93
CA ALA A 51 26.76 0.96 11.78
C ALA A 51 26.69 1.87 13.03
N GLY A 52 25.95 1.50 14.07
CA GLY A 52 25.73 2.34 15.27
C GLY A 52 24.88 3.58 15.00
N LEU A 53 24.09 3.57 13.92
CA LEU A 53 23.23 4.68 13.48
C LEU A 53 21.76 4.52 13.89
N LEU A 54 21.40 3.39 14.53
CA LEU A 54 20.04 3.09 14.97
C LEU A 54 19.88 3.21 16.49
N ASP A 55 18.90 4.01 16.89
CA ASP A 55 18.37 4.15 18.24
C ASP A 55 16.87 4.54 18.17
N ALA A 56 16.23 4.72 19.33
CA ALA A 56 14.82 5.09 19.39
C ALA A 56 14.53 6.49 18.80
N GLY A 57 15.50 7.42 18.83
CA GLY A 57 15.33 8.78 18.33
C GLY A 57 15.49 8.90 16.81
N SER A 58 16.33 8.06 16.23
CA SER A 58 16.63 7.99 14.79
C SER A 58 15.61 7.16 14.01
N LEU A 59 14.97 6.17 14.64
CA LEU A 59 14.00 5.28 13.98
C LEU A 59 12.89 6.02 13.21
N PRO A 60 12.22 7.07 13.74
CA PRO A 60 11.22 7.80 12.97
C PRO A 60 11.77 8.44 11.69
N ALA A 61 13.00 8.94 11.73
CA ALA A 61 13.65 9.54 10.56
C ALA A 61 14.01 8.48 9.51
N ILE A 62 14.53 7.33 9.94
CA ILE A 62 14.83 6.19 9.07
C ILE A 62 13.55 5.66 8.41
N ALA A 63 12.49 5.43 9.19
CA ALA A 63 11.20 4.97 8.68
C ALA A 63 10.58 5.97 7.69
N ALA A 64 10.64 7.27 8.00
CA ALA A 64 10.15 8.30 7.10
C ALA A 64 10.99 8.40 5.81
N GLY A 65 12.30 8.17 5.91
CA GLY A 65 13.20 8.01 4.76
C GLY A 65 12.78 6.85 3.86
N LEU A 66 12.59 5.66 4.45
CA LEU A 66 12.11 4.47 3.73
C LEU A 66 10.79 4.74 3.00
N ILE A 67 9.82 5.36 3.68
CA ILE A 67 8.51 5.68 3.08
C ILE A 67 8.67 6.65 1.91
N ARG A 68 9.44 7.74 2.08
CA ARG A 68 9.56 8.78 1.03
C ARG A 68 10.44 8.38 -0.14
N ALA A 69 11.51 7.64 0.11
CA ALA A 69 12.53 7.34 -0.90
C ALA A 69 12.36 5.97 -1.56
N SER A 70 11.70 5.01 -0.89
CA SER A 70 11.51 3.66 -1.42
C SER A 70 10.03 3.34 -1.61
N VAL A 71 9.28 3.15 -0.53
CA VAL A 71 7.90 2.63 -0.58
C VAL A 71 6.96 3.54 -1.38
N GLY A 72 7.06 4.85 -1.18
CA GLY A 72 6.26 5.86 -1.86
C GLY A 72 6.43 5.83 -3.38
N PRO A 73 7.64 6.09 -3.93
CA PRO A 73 7.86 6.15 -5.36
C PRO A 73 7.80 4.78 -6.08
N SER A 74 7.88 3.66 -5.35
CA SER A 74 7.79 2.30 -5.93
C SER A 74 6.48 1.60 -5.59
N ASP A 75 6.39 0.90 -4.46
CA ASP A 75 5.24 0.11 -4.02
C ASP A 75 3.90 0.85 -4.07
N ALA A 76 3.84 2.06 -3.52
CA ALA A 76 2.59 2.81 -3.47
C ALA A 76 2.13 3.26 -4.85
N VAL A 77 3.06 3.66 -5.73
CA VAL A 77 2.75 4.01 -7.12
C VAL A 77 2.29 2.77 -7.90
N ALA A 78 3.00 1.65 -7.76
CA ALA A 78 2.64 0.39 -8.41
C ALA A 78 1.25 -0.09 -7.97
N LEU A 79 0.96 -0.08 -6.67
CA LEU A 79 -0.35 -0.43 -6.11
C LEU A 79 -1.46 0.44 -6.70
N ALA A 80 -1.28 1.76 -6.69
CA ALA A 80 -2.27 2.69 -7.24
C ALA A 80 -2.54 2.45 -8.74
N LEU A 81 -1.49 2.13 -9.52
CA LEU A 81 -1.62 1.80 -10.94
C LEU A 81 -2.34 0.46 -11.14
N VAL A 82 -2.01 -0.57 -10.38
CA VAL A 82 -2.67 -1.89 -10.43
C VAL A 82 -4.14 -1.77 -10.06
N CYS A 83 -4.50 -1.03 -9.01
CA CYS A 83 -5.90 -0.83 -8.63
C CYS A 83 -6.71 -0.19 -9.78
N ARG A 84 -6.13 0.77 -10.51
CA ARG A 84 -6.78 1.38 -11.69
C ARG A 84 -6.89 0.39 -12.86
N ALA A 85 -5.83 -0.35 -13.16
CA ALA A 85 -5.83 -1.32 -14.26
C ALA A 85 -6.82 -2.47 -13.99
N ALA A 86 -6.87 -2.96 -12.75
CA ALA A 86 -7.77 -4.02 -12.30
C ALA A 86 -9.25 -3.62 -12.44
N ALA A 87 -9.60 -2.35 -12.20
CA ALA A 87 -10.96 -1.85 -12.41
C ALA A 87 -11.44 -1.96 -13.87
N THR A 88 -10.50 -2.06 -14.83
CA THR A 88 -10.78 -2.25 -16.26
C THR A 88 -10.47 -3.67 -16.76
N GLY A 89 -10.01 -4.57 -15.89
CA GLY A 89 -9.64 -5.95 -16.25
C GLY A 89 -8.37 -6.06 -17.14
N ASN A 90 -7.55 -5.02 -17.21
CA ASN A 90 -6.38 -5.01 -18.10
C ASN A 90 -5.17 -5.72 -17.47
N LEU A 91 -5.10 -7.04 -17.65
CA LEU A 91 -4.05 -7.90 -17.10
C LEU A 91 -2.66 -7.63 -17.70
N ASP A 92 -2.58 -7.24 -18.97
CA ASP A 92 -1.31 -6.94 -19.63
C ASP A 92 -0.63 -5.72 -19.01
N VAL A 93 -1.42 -4.69 -18.66
CA VAL A 93 -0.94 -3.52 -17.93
C VAL A 93 -0.49 -3.88 -16.52
N ILE A 94 -1.22 -4.76 -15.82
CA ILE A 94 -0.83 -5.23 -14.48
C ILE A 94 0.52 -5.97 -14.55
N ALA A 95 0.70 -6.87 -15.52
CA ALA A 95 1.95 -7.59 -15.70
C ALA A 95 3.13 -6.66 -16.03
N GLU A 96 2.89 -5.59 -16.80
CA GLU A 96 3.91 -4.58 -17.08
C GLU A 96 4.29 -3.76 -15.83
N ILE A 97 3.32 -3.39 -14.99
CA ILE A 97 3.59 -2.69 -13.73
C ILE A 97 4.43 -3.59 -12.81
N ASP A 98 4.08 -4.87 -12.70
CA ASP A 98 4.81 -5.86 -11.89
C ASP A 98 6.27 -6.01 -12.34
N ARG A 99 6.52 -6.14 -13.65
CA ARG A 99 7.88 -6.16 -14.21
C ARG A 99 8.68 -4.91 -13.86
N ARG A 100 8.06 -3.72 -13.95
CA ARG A 100 8.73 -2.45 -13.60
C ARG A 100 9.03 -2.34 -12.12
N LEU A 101 8.09 -2.74 -11.26
CA LEU A 101 8.29 -2.75 -9.81
C LEU A 101 9.44 -3.71 -9.43
N THR A 102 9.46 -4.90 -10.04
CA THR A 102 10.53 -5.87 -9.85
C THR A 102 11.89 -5.31 -10.28
N ALA A 103 11.95 -4.60 -11.41
CA ALA A 103 13.18 -4.02 -11.92
C ALA A 103 13.79 -2.96 -10.98
N VAL A 104 12.98 -2.21 -10.22
CA VAL A 104 13.47 -1.19 -9.28
C VAL A 104 13.76 -1.73 -7.88
N LYS A 105 13.22 -2.91 -7.53
CA LYS A 105 13.45 -3.57 -6.23
C LYS A 105 14.69 -4.45 -6.20
N LEU A 106 15.34 -4.67 -7.35
CA LEU A 106 16.60 -5.41 -7.43
C LEU A 106 17.75 -4.59 -6.81
N ALA A 107 17.84 -4.62 -5.48
CA ALA A 107 19.12 -4.56 -4.80
C ALA A 107 19.79 -5.93 -4.97
N ARG A 108 20.93 -5.95 -5.67
CA ARG A 108 21.84 -7.10 -5.67
C ARG A 108 22.64 -7.13 -4.38
#